data_AF-R4Z208-F1
#
_entry.id   AF-R4Z208-F1
#
_cell.length_a   1.000
_cell.length_b   1.000
_cell.length_c   1.000
_cell.angle_alpha   90.00
_cell.angle_beta   90.00
_cell.angle_gamma   90.00
#
_symmetry.space_group_name_H-M   'P 1'
#
loop_
_entity.id
_entity.type
_entity.pdbx_description
1 polymer ?
#
loop_
_entity_poly.entity_id
_entity_poly.type
_entity_poly.pdbx_seq_one_letter_code
_entity_poly.pdbx_strand_id
1 'polypeptide(L)'
;MNATAAAGETRSPGVIKWFEGLLLVGMIVMCLSIVAIVLSKPAMGLVGNDDPVVDAEPSFPIDFGDQVPPMASNDGVPVATSQPPVKVGGPTAARFIFLAPSPAQRAVWLIWQVSGPLLILAGLWLVYSIVRSARAGNPFVARNERRLWMLAALIAGGGTAYSFFSGVAAMLMFRGSTAAGLTETAFTISFLPIIVGSGVAALASVWHAGVALQDDVAGMI
;
A
#
# COMPACT_ATOMS: atom_id res chain seq x y z
N MET A 1 -58.59 12.57 8.34
CA MET A 1 -58.08 12.10 7.04
C MET A 1 -57.23 13.22 6.45
N ASN A 2 -55.92 13.00 6.33
CA ASN A 2 -55.07 13.54 5.27
C ASN A 2 -53.67 12.94 5.41
N ALA A 3 -53.44 11.90 4.61
CA ALA A 3 -52.16 11.28 4.34
C ALA A 3 -51.76 11.70 2.92
N THR A 4 -50.74 12.53 2.78
CA THR A 4 -50.02 12.88 1.53
C THR A 4 -48.85 13.76 1.97
N ALA A 5 -47.59 13.56 1.62
CA ALA A 5 -46.95 12.63 0.73
C ALA A 5 -45.53 12.45 1.30
N ALA A 6 -45.17 11.21 1.64
CA ALA A 6 -43.79 10.88 1.95
C ALA A 6 -42.98 11.05 0.66
N ALA A 7 -42.04 11.98 0.67
CA ALA A 7 -41.04 12.17 -0.35
C ALA A 7 -40.14 10.93 -0.40
N GLY A 8 -40.57 9.93 -1.19
CA GLY A 8 -39.75 8.81 -1.60
C GLY A 8 -38.73 9.31 -2.62
N GLU A 9 -37.60 9.79 -2.13
CA GLU A 9 -36.43 10.11 -2.95
C GLU A 9 -35.92 8.81 -3.59
N THR A 10 -36.38 8.57 -4.82
CA THR A 10 -35.93 7.46 -5.65
C THR A 10 -34.50 7.74 -6.08
N ARG A 11 -33.55 7.20 -5.30
CA ARG A 11 -32.11 7.29 -5.57
C ARG A 11 -31.84 6.85 -7.02
N SER A 12 -31.41 7.79 -7.86
CA SER A 12 -31.25 7.62 -9.31
C SER A 12 -30.41 6.38 -9.66
N PRO A 13 -30.91 5.46 -10.51
CA PRO A 13 -30.16 4.29 -10.97
C PRO A 13 -28.88 4.65 -11.76
N GLY A 14 -28.69 5.93 -12.11
CA GLY A 14 -27.48 6.41 -12.77
C GLY A 14 -26.25 6.41 -11.86
N VAL A 15 -26.39 6.70 -10.56
CA VAL A 15 -25.26 6.82 -9.62
C VAL A 15 -24.56 5.48 -9.43
N ILE A 16 -25.32 4.40 -9.22
CA ILE A 16 -24.76 3.06 -9.01
C ILE A 16 -24.03 2.56 -10.27
N LYS A 17 -24.57 2.85 -11.47
CA LYS A 17 -23.92 2.49 -12.75
C LYS A 17 -22.60 3.24 -12.95
N TRP A 18 -22.55 4.52 -12.55
CA TRP A 18 -21.34 5.33 -12.63
C TRP A 18 -20.24 4.78 -11.72
N PHE A 19 -20.58 4.43 -10.47
CA PHE A 19 -19.64 3.78 -9.54
C PHE A 19 -19.12 2.45 -10.07
N GLU A 20 -20.01 1.60 -10.62
CA GLU A 20 -19.60 0.33 -11.23
C GLU A 20 -18.62 0.53 -12.39
N GLY A 21 -18.87 1.52 -13.26
CA GLY A 21 -17.96 1.90 -14.34
C GLY A 21 -16.59 2.36 -13.83
N LEU A 22 -16.57 3.17 -12.77
CA LEU A 22 -15.32 3.65 -12.16
C LEU A 22 -14.48 2.50 -11.58
N LEU A 23 -15.13 1.52 -10.94
CA LEU A 23 -14.46 0.32 -10.43
C LEU A 23 -13.84 -0.52 -11.56
N LEU A 24 -14.55 -0.68 -12.68
CA LEU A 24 -14.03 -1.39 -13.86
C LEU A 24 -12.82 -0.68 -14.47
N VAL A 25 -12.89 0.65 -14.60
CA VAL A 25 -11.74 1.45 -15.06
C VAL A 25 -10.55 1.25 -14.11
N GLY A 26 -10.78 1.32 -12.79
CA GLY A 26 -9.75 1.05 -11.80
C GLY A 26 -9.11 -0.33 -11.95
N MET A 27 -9.92 -1.38 -12.15
CA MET A 27 -9.41 -2.73 -12.40
C MET A 27 -8.57 -2.83 -13.67
N ILE A 28 -9.03 -2.21 -14.78
CA ILE A 28 -8.28 -2.18 -16.05
C ILE A 28 -6.94 -1.49 -15.84
N VAL A 29 -6.92 -0.33 -15.16
CA VAL A 29 -5.69 0.38 -14.84
C VAL A 29 -4.75 -0.50 -14.02
N MET A 30 -5.24 -1.21 -13.00
CA MET A 30 -4.39 -2.12 -12.22
C MET A 30 -3.82 -3.28 -13.05
N CYS A 31 -4.63 -3.87 -13.94
CA CYS A 31 -4.14 -4.90 -14.86
C CYS A 31 -3.05 -4.36 -15.80
N LEU A 32 -3.25 -3.16 -16.37
CA LEU A 32 -2.25 -2.51 -17.21
C LEU A 32 -0.96 -2.19 -16.43
N SER A 33 -1.07 -1.76 -15.18
CA SER A 33 0.07 -1.54 -14.30
C SER A 33 0.86 -2.84 -14.07
N ILE A 34 0.19 -3.96 -13.81
CA ILE A 34 0.85 -5.28 -13.64
C ILE A 34 1.59 -5.67 -14.93
N VAL A 35 0.93 -5.54 -16.09
CA VAL A 35 1.55 -5.84 -17.39
C VAL A 35 2.76 -4.94 -17.63
N ALA A 36 2.66 -3.64 -17.34
CA ALA A 36 3.77 -2.70 -17.49
C ALA A 36 4.97 -3.06 -16.58
N ILE A 37 4.70 -3.49 -15.33
CA ILE A 37 5.74 -3.95 -14.40
C ILE A 37 6.43 -5.22 -14.93
N VAL A 38 5.66 -6.20 -15.40
CA VAL A 38 6.22 -7.48 -15.90
C VAL A 38 7.02 -7.26 -17.19
N LEU A 39 6.59 -6.35 -18.06
CA LEU A 39 7.28 -6.00 -19.31
C LEU A 39 8.36 -4.93 -19.11
N SER A 40 8.66 -4.52 -17.88
CA SER A 40 9.67 -3.50 -17.61
C SER A 40 11.08 -4.03 -17.88
N LYS A 41 11.98 -3.13 -18.30
CA LYS A 41 13.41 -3.41 -18.51
C LYS A 41 14.07 -4.11 -17.31
N PRO A 42 13.90 -3.68 -16.04
CA PRO A 42 14.51 -4.37 -14.90
C PRO A 42 14.01 -5.81 -14.73
N ALA A 43 12.73 -6.09 -15.02
CA ALA A 43 12.18 -7.45 -14.98
C ALA A 43 12.84 -8.37 -16.02
N MET A 44 13.13 -7.83 -17.20
CA MET A 44 13.86 -8.52 -18.28
C MET A 44 15.38 -8.53 -18.08
N GLY A 45 15.88 -7.78 -17.10
CA GLY A 45 17.31 -7.68 -16.83
C GLY A 45 18.10 -6.74 -17.71
N LEU A 46 17.41 -5.82 -18.36
CA LEU A 46 17.99 -4.79 -19.21
C LEU A 46 18.22 -3.54 -18.35
N VAL A 47 19.36 -2.88 -18.56
CA VAL A 47 19.69 -1.61 -17.90
C VAL A 47 18.86 -0.48 -18.52
N GLY A 48 18.31 0.41 -17.71
CA GLY A 48 17.58 1.57 -18.22
C GLY A 48 17.17 2.57 -17.13
N ASN A 49 16.44 3.61 -17.54
CA ASN A 49 15.96 4.65 -16.61
C ASN A 49 14.96 4.13 -15.55
N ASP A 50 14.47 2.90 -15.72
CA ASP A 50 13.51 2.24 -14.82
C ASP A 50 14.20 1.21 -13.90
N ASP A 51 15.51 1.31 -13.70
CA ASP A 51 16.27 0.40 -12.84
C ASP A 51 15.65 0.32 -11.43
N PRO A 52 15.76 -0.81 -10.72
CA PRO A 52 15.16 -0.98 -9.42
C PRO A 52 15.66 0.08 -8.45
N VAL A 53 14.72 0.85 -7.90
CA VAL A 53 14.97 1.86 -6.89
C VAL A 53 14.51 1.34 -5.55
N VAL A 54 15.40 1.42 -4.56
CA VAL A 54 15.06 1.20 -3.16
C VAL A 54 15.50 2.43 -2.38
N ASP A 55 14.55 3.07 -1.71
CA ASP A 55 14.85 4.15 -0.77
C ASP A 55 15.19 3.52 0.58
N ALA A 56 16.35 3.90 1.13
CA ALA A 56 16.79 3.43 2.45
C ALA A 56 17.61 4.51 3.15
N GLU A 57 17.67 4.42 4.48
CA GLU A 57 18.55 5.28 5.26
C GLU A 57 19.97 4.69 5.23
N PRO A 58 20.96 5.43 4.71
CA PRO A 58 22.35 5.03 4.76
C PRO A 58 22.87 5.19 6.19
N SER A 59 23.47 4.14 6.73
CA SER A 59 24.31 4.21 7.92
C SER A 59 25.71 4.62 7.46
N PHE A 60 25.95 5.93 7.35
CA PHE A 60 27.31 6.41 7.18
C PHE A 60 28.07 6.19 8.49
N PRO A 61 29.37 5.85 8.45
CA PRO A 61 30.23 5.74 9.64
C PRO A 61 30.57 7.10 10.27
N ILE A 62 29.73 8.11 10.04
CA ILE A 62 29.85 9.45 10.58
C ILE A 62 28.75 9.59 11.61
N ASP A 63 29.11 9.78 12.88
CA ASP A 63 28.14 10.07 13.93
C ASP A 63 27.60 11.49 13.71
N PHE A 64 26.40 11.58 13.13
CA PHE A 64 25.71 12.85 12.86
C PHE A 64 25.20 13.54 14.15
N GLY A 65 25.59 13.04 15.34
CA GLY A 65 25.44 13.72 16.62
C GLY A 65 26.59 14.66 16.99
N ASP A 66 27.76 14.52 16.34
CA ASP A 66 28.93 15.31 16.67
C ASP A 66 28.94 16.67 15.96
N GLN A 67 29.40 17.69 16.70
CA GLN A 67 29.64 19.00 16.10
C GLN A 67 30.66 18.84 14.98
N VAL A 68 30.39 19.43 13.81
CA VAL A 68 31.40 19.51 12.75
C VAL A 68 32.65 20.15 13.36
N PRO A 69 33.79 19.43 13.42
CA PRO A 69 34.98 19.99 14.05
C PRO A 69 35.38 21.26 13.28
N PRO A 70 35.79 22.33 13.98
CA PRO A 70 36.26 23.53 13.31
C PRO A 70 37.40 23.16 12.35
N MET A 71 37.43 23.77 11.16
CA MET A 71 38.52 23.54 10.20
C MET A 71 39.86 23.82 10.91
N ALA A 72 40.68 22.79 11.05
CA ALA A 72 42.05 22.95 11.54
C ALA A 72 42.92 23.41 10.37
N SER A 73 43.83 24.36 10.63
CA SER A 73 44.96 24.61 9.73
C SER A 73 45.80 23.32 9.60
N ASN A 74 46.61 23.19 8.53
CA ASN A 74 47.57 22.09 8.37
C ASN A 74 48.52 21.92 9.57
N ASP A 75 48.63 22.95 10.43
CA ASP A 75 49.44 22.95 11.65
C ASP A 75 48.67 22.53 12.92
N GLY A 76 47.44 22.01 12.80
CA GLY A 76 46.64 21.49 13.92
C GLY A 76 46.02 22.55 14.83
N VAL A 77 46.12 23.84 14.48
CA VAL A 77 45.51 24.95 15.23
C VAL A 77 44.06 25.15 14.76
N PRO A 78 43.07 25.20 15.68
CA PRO A 78 41.68 25.49 15.33
C PRO A 78 41.57 26.89 14.71
N VAL A 79 41.06 27.00 13.49
CA VAL A 79 40.77 28.31 12.90
C VAL A 79 39.49 28.83 13.57
N ALA A 80 39.59 29.99 14.24
CA ALA A 80 38.44 30.69 14.80
C ALA A 80 37.58 31.23 13.65
N THR A 81 36.71 30.40 13.09
CA THR A 81 35.63 30.86 12.22
C THR A 81 34.63 31.63 13.08
N SER A 82 34.38 32.90 12.78
CA SER A 82 33.37 33.74 13.44
C SER A 82 31.92 33.31 13.18
N GLN A 83 31.73 32.08 12.72
CA GLN A 83 30.43 31.49 12.38
C GLN A 83 30.04 30.49 13.47
N PRO A 84 28.75 30.48 13.88
CA PRO A 84 28.27 29.58 14.93
C PRO A 84 28.40 28.10 14.51
N PRO A 85 28.66 27.18 15.46
CA PRO A 85 28.73 25.76 15.17
C PRO A 85 27.40 25.24 14.61
N VAL A 86 27.47 24.54 13.49
CA VAL A 86 26.30 23.94 12.83
C VAL A 86 26.20 22.48 13.23
N LYS A 87 25.06 22.09 13.80
CA LYS A 87 24.68 20.69 13.95
C LYS A 87 24.02 20.23 12.66
N VAL A 88 24.58 19.22 12.01
CA VAL A 88 23.96 18.55 10.88
C VAL A 88 23.17 17.38 11.45
N GLY A 89 21.86 17.53 11.60
CA GLY A 89 21.00 16.51 12.19
C GLY A 89 19.98 15.98 11.19
N GLY A 90 19.88 14.65 11.09
CA GLY A 90 18.74 13.94 10.51
C GLY A 90 19.14 12.83 9.52
N PRO A 91 18.35 11.75 9.42
CA PRO A 91 18.57 10.70 8.44
C PRO A 91 18.44 11.27 7.03
N THR A 92 19.47 11.09 6.20
CA THR A 92 19.42 11.48 4.80
C THR A 92 18.88 10.30 4.01
N ALA A 93 17.61 10.32 3.62
CA ALA A 93 17.06 9.29 2.74
C ALA A 93 17.91 9.17 1.47
N ALA A 94 18.58 8.03 1.28
CA ALA A 94 19.40 7.78 0.11
C ALA A 94 18.63 6.89 -0.86
N ARG A 95 18.70 7.28 -2.13
CA ARG A 95 18.11 6.53 -3.24
C ARG A 95 19.13 5.57 -3.82
N PHE A 96 18.90 4.27 -3.70
CA PHE A 96 19.79 3.25 -4.26
C PHE A 96 19.24 2.76 -5.61
N ILE A 97 20.08 2.81 -6.65
CA ILE A 97 19.77 2.34 -8.00
C ILE A 97 20.62 1.10 -8.29
N PHE A 98 19.97 -0.02 -8.63
CA PHE A 98 20.66 -1.28 -8.91
C PHE A 98 20.88 -1.42 -10.42
N LEU A 99 22.10 -1.12 -10.89
CA LEU A 99 22.47 -1.08 -12.32
C LEU A 99 22.54 -2.46 -13.00
N ALA A 100 22.75 -3.55 -12.24
CA ALA A 100 22.81 -4.91 -12.78
C ALA A 100 22.30 -5.93 -11.74
N PRO A 101 20.99 -5.96 -11.45
CA PRO A 101 20.43 -6.82 -10.43
C PRO A 101 20.58 -8.29 -10.84
N SER A 102 20.95 -9.15 -9.89
CA SER A 102 20.98 -10.61 -10.06
C SER A 102 19.58 -11.18 -10.34
N PRO A 103 19.45 -12.38 -10.93
CA PRO A 103 18.13 -13.00 -11.17
C PRO A 103 17.26 -13.11 -9.92
N ALA A 104 17.87 -13.39 -8.76
CA ALA A 104 17.16 -13.46 -7.48
C ALA A 104 16.64 -12.07 -7.04
N GLN A 105 17.45 -11.01 -7.17
CA GLN A 105 17.02 -9.64 -6.86
C GLN A 105 15.91 -9.17 -7.80
N ARG A 106 15.96 -9.55 -9.09
CA ARG A 106 14.89 -9.26 -10.05
C ARG A 106 13.58 -9.96 -9.66
N ALA A 107 13.63 -11.22 -9.27
CA ALA A 107 12.46 -11.96 -8.83
C ALA A 107 11.84 -11.34 -7.57
N VAL A 108 12.66 -11.00 -6.56
CA VAL A 108 12.21 -10.33 -5.35
C VAL A 108 11.56 -8.98 -5.66
N TRP A 109 12.23 -8.15 -6.48
CA TRP A 109 11.70 -6.85 -6.90
C TRP A 109 10.38 -7.00 -7.65
N LEU A 110 10.29 -7.95 -8.60
CA LEU A 110 9.07 -8.18 -9.39
C LEU A 110 7.91 -8.62 -8.51
N ILE A 111 8.14 -9.58 -7.61
CA ILE A 111 7.12 -10.07 -6.68
C ILE A 111 6.61 -8.91 -5.81
N TRP A 112 7.53 -8.11 -5.27
CA TRP A 112 7.18 -6.96 -4.45
C TRP A 112 6.38 -5.92 -5.25
N GLN A 113 6.85 -5.55 -6.44
CA GLN A 113 6.24 -4.51 -7.26
C GLN A 113 4.84 -4.92 -7.79
N VAL A 114 4.64 -6.20 -8.10
CA VAL A 114 3.33 -6.73 -8.54
C VAL A 114 2.36 -6.91 -7.38
N SER A 115 2.84 -7.20 -6.17
CA SER A 115 1.97 -7.50 -5.02
C SER A 115 1.01 -6.36 -4.66
N GLY A 116 1.46 -5.11 -4.70
CA GLY A 116 0.63 -3.93 -4.40
C GLY A 116 -0.56 -3.79 -5.35
N PRO A 117 -0.34 -3.67 -6.68
CA PRO A 117 -1.41 -3.64 -7.67
C PRO A 117 -2.35 -4.85 -7.59
N LEU A 118 -1.83 -6.04 -7.27
CA LEU A 118 -2.62 -7.26 -7.17
C LEU A 118 -3.55 -7.26 -5.95
N LEU A 119 -3.09 -6.74 -4.81
CA LEU A 119 -3.93 -6.50 -3.62
C LEU A 119 -5.03 -5.47 -3.92
N ILE A 120 -4.69 -4.37 -4.60
CA ILE A 120 -5.67 -3.35 -5.00
C ILE A 120 -6.71 -3.94 -5.97
N LEU A 121 -6.27 -4.71 -6.96
CA LEU A 121 -7.13 -5.38 -7.92
C LEU A 121 -8.11 -6.34 -7.23
N ALA A 122 -7.63 -7.13 -6.27
CA ALA A 122 -8.47 -8.01 -5.46
C ALA A 122 -9.51 -7.22 -4.64
N GLY A 123 -9.10 -6.10 -4.03
CA GLY A 123 -10.00 -5.22 -3.29
C GLY A 123 -11.08 -4.60 -4.18
N LEU A 124 -10.68 -4.04 -5.34
CA LEU A 124 -11.60 -3.49 -6.34
C LEU A 124 -12.58 -4.54 -6.85
N TRP A 125 -12.11 -5.77 -7.09
CA TRP A 125 -12.96 -6.88 -7.53
C TRP A 125 -14.01 -7.27 -6.48
N LEU A 126 -13.65 -7.28 -5.19
CA LEU A 126 -14.59 -7.55 -4.10
C LEU A 126 -15.65 -6.45 -4.01
N VAL A 127 -15.24 -5.17 -4.05
CA VAL A 127 -16.16 -4.03 -4.03
C VAL A 127 -17.08 -4.04 -5.25
N TYR A 128 -16.52 -4.27 -6.45
CA TYR A 128 -17.27 -4.42 -7.69
C TYR A 128 -18.34 -5.50 -7.57
N SER A 129 -17.96 -6.66 -7.02
CA SER A 129 -18.86 -7.80 -6.84
C SER A 129 -20.02 -7.48 -5.88
N ILE A 130 -19.77 -6.70 -4.82
CA ILE A 130 -20.81 -6.24 -3.88
C ILE A 130 -21.72 -5.22 -4.59
N VAL A 131 -21.18 -4.19 -5.23
CA VAL A 131 -21.96 -3.15 -5.94
C VAL A 131 -22.84 -3.77 -7.02
N ARG A 132 -22.29 -4.68 -7.83
CA ARG A 132 -23.02 -5.37 -8.89
C ARG A 132 -24.19 -6.19 -8.32
N SER A 133 -24.00 -6.85 -7.18
CA SER A 133 -25.08 -7.61 -6.54
C SER A 133 -26.14 -6.73 -5.88
N ALA A 134 -25.74 -5.61 -5.27
CA ALA A 134 -26.68 -4.63 -4.73
C ALA A 134 -27.56 -4.03 -5.83
N ARG A 135 -26.99 -3.80 -7.03
CA ARG A 135 -27.75 -3.38 -8.22
C ARG A 135 -28.78 -4.42 -8.68
N ALA A 136 -28.56 -5.70 -8.39
CA ALA A 136 -29.46 -6.78 -8.77
C ALA A 136 -30.69 -6.91 -7.84
N GLY A 137 -30.77 -6.10 -6.77
CA GLY A 137 -32.01 -5.91 -6.00
C GLY A 137 -31.97 -6.34 -4.54
N ASN A 138 -30.99 -7.16 -4.11
CA ASN A 138 -30.81 -7.46 -2.69
C ASN A 138 -29.34 -7.30 -2.25
N PRO A 139 -29.01 -6.23 -1.50
CA PRO A 139 -27.67 -6.04 -0.95
C PRO A 139 -27.36 -6.96 0.24
N PHE A 140 -28.37 -7.39 1.01
CA PHE A 140 -28.23 -8.18 2.24
C PHE A 140 -28.34 -9.68 1.92
N VAL A 141 -27.31 -10.21 1.28
CA VAL A 141 -27.16 -11.65 1.05
C VAL A 141 -25.88 -12.15 1.72
N ALA A 142 -25.90 -13.36 2.28
CA ALA A 142 -24.75 -13.98 2.95
C ALA A 142 -23.47 -13.98 2.09
N ARG A 143 -23.61 -14.03 0.76
CA ARG A 143 -22.47 -13.91 -0.17
C ARG A 143 -21.77 -12.55 -0.07
N ASN A 144 -22.50 -11.45 0.14
CA ASN A 144 -21.94 -10.11 0.26
C ASN A 144 -21.30 -9.87 1.62
N GLU A 145 -21.88 -10.44 2.67
CA GLU A 145 -21.26 -10.48 4.00
C GLU A 145 -19.88 -11.14 3.94
N ARG A 146 -19.77 -12.32 3.33
CA ARG A 146 -18.48 -13.02 3.19
C ARG A 146 -17.47 -12.19 2.38
N ARG A 147 -17.92 -11.47 1.35
CA ARG A 147 -17.06 -10.57 0.56
C ARG A 147 -16.58 -9.37 1.37
N LEU A 148 -17.40 -8.82 2.26
CA LEU A 148 -17.00 -7.75 3.18
C LEU A 148 -15.96 -8.23 4.20
N TRP A 149 -16.13 -9.43 4.75
CA TRP A 149 -15.12 -10.07 5.60
C TRP A 149 -13.82 -10.31 4.87
N MET A 150 -13.88 -10.81 3.63
CA MET A 150 -12.70 -10.95 2.78
C MET A 150 -12.02 -9.62 2.52
N LEU A 151 -12.79 -8.55 2.27
CA LEU A 151 -12.24 -7.21 2.05
C LEU A 151 -11.57 -6.67 3.31
N ALA A 152 -12.19 -6.85 4.48
CA ALA A 152 -11.60 -6.48 5.76
C ALA A 152 -10.28 -7.21 6.02
N ALA A 153 -10.27 -8.53 5.82
CA ALA A 153 -9.07 -9.36 5.97
C ALA A 153 -7.99 -8.99 4.95
N LEU A 154 -8.36 -8.67 3.70
CA LEU A 154 -7.45 -8.24 2.66
C LEU A 154 -6.81 -6.89 3.01
N ILE A 155 -7.57 -5.94 3.54
CA ILE A 155 -7.04 -4.62 3.93
C ILE A 155 -6.13 -4.75 5.15
N ALA A 156 -6.62 -5.38 6.23
CA ALA A 156 -5.84 -5.52 7.45
C ALA A 156 -4.62 -6.43 7.24
N GLY A 157 -4.86 -7.66 6.79
CA GLY A 157 -3.80 -8.65 6.60
C GLY A 157 -2.92 -8.34 5.39
N GLY A 158 -3.51 -8.04 4.23
CA GLY A 158 -2.75 -7.76 3.02
C GLY A 158 -1.96 -6.46 3.09
N GLY A 159 -2.52 -5.40 3.68
CA GLY A 159 -1.80 -4.13 3.87
C GLY A 159 -0.62 -4.27 4.85
N THR A 160 -0.82 -4.94 5.99
CA THR A 160 0.28 -5.20 6.93
C THR A 160 1.32 -6.14 6.35
N ALA A 161 0.90 -7.21 5.66
CA ALA A 161 1.81 -8.13 4.98
C ALA A 161 2.64 -7.40 3.92
N TYR A 162 2.03 -6.52 3.13
CA TYR A 162 2.74 -5.72 2.12
C TYR A 162 3.84 -4.85 2.74
N SER A 163 3.56 -4.13 3.82
CA SER A 163 4.56 -3.33 4.55
C SER A 163 5.69 -4.17 5.15
N PHE A 164 5.39 -5.39 5.58
CA PHE A 164 6.42 -6.31 6.06
C PHE A 164 7.28 -6.83 4.90
N PHE A 165 6.64 -7.26 3.81
CA PHE A 165 7.32 -7.77 2.62
C PHE A 165 8.16 -6.70 1.91
N SER A 166 7.77 -5.42 1.94
CA SER A 166 8.61 -4.35 1.39
C SER A 166 9.93 -4.22 2.13
N GLY A 167 9.92 -4.28 3.46
CA GLY A 167 11.16 -4.27 4.27
C GLY A 167 12.03 -5.50 4.03
N VAL A 168 11.41 -6.69 3.94
CA VAL A 168 12.13 -7.93 3.62
C VAL A 168 12.69 -7.89 2.19
N ALA A 169 11.93 -7.39 1.22
CA ALA A 169 12.38 -7.24 -0.16
C ALA A 169 13.59 -6.29 -0.24
N ALA A 170 13.53 -5.14 0.42
CA ALA A 170 14.66 -4.21 0.52
C ALA A 170 15.88 -4.90 1.15
N MET A 171 15.71 -5.59 2.28
CA MET A 171 16.78 -6.34 2.94
C MET A 171 17.41 -7.40 2.03
N LEU A 172 16.60 -8.17 1.31
CA LEU A 172 17.08 -9.18 0.36
C LEU A 172 17.78 -8.55 -0.85
N MET A 173 17.32 -7.37 -1.31
CA MET A 173 17.99 -6.62 -2.37
C MET A 173 19.37 -6.13 -1.91
N PHE A 174 19.50 -5.61 -0.69
CA PHE A 174 20.78 -5.12 -0.16
C PHE A 174 21.77 -6.24 0.18
N ARG A 175 21.33 -7.39 0.68
CA ARG A 175 22.22 -8.53 1.02
C ARG A 175 23.07 -9.02 -0.16
N GLY A 176 22.57 -8.89 -1.40
CA GLY A 176 23.28 -9.28 -2.61
C GLY A 176 24.06 -8.16 -3.30
N SER A 177 24.25 -7.01 -2.66
CA SER A 177 24.85 -5.80 -3.24
C SER A 177 26.14 -5.40 -2.54
N THR A 178 26.97 -4.60 -3.23
CA THR A 178 28.14 -3.94 -2.63
C THR A 178 27.77 -2.93 -1.54
N ALA A 179 26.49 -2.56 -1.45
CA ALA A 179 25.94 -1.74 -0.37
C ALA A 179 25.56 -2.55 0.89
N ALA A 180 25.80 -3.86 0.92
CA ALA A 180 25.58 -4.70 2.10
C ALA A 180 26.43 -4.19 3.28
N GLY A 181 25.78 -3.58 4.27
CA GLY A 181 26.43 -3.02 5.47
C GLY A 181 26.50 -1.50 5.53
N LEU A 182 26.02 -0.79 4.49
CA LEU A 182 25.93 0.67 4.48
C LEU A 182 24.55 1.22 4.86
N THR A 183 23.62 0.36 5.27
CA THR A 183 22.22 0.72 5.57
C THR A 183 21.76 0.02 6.84
N GLU A 184 21.19 0.77 7.78
CA GLU A 184 20.38 0.19 8.84
C GLU A 184 18.97 -0.03 8.29
N THR A 185 18.52 -1.29 8.26
CA THR A 185 17.16 -1.61 7.81
C THR A 185 16.18 -1.34 8.96
N ALA A 186 15.63 -0.13 9.01
CA ALA A 186 14.53 0.20 9.91
C ALA A 186 13.21 -0.36 9.36
N PHE A 187 12.54 -1.22 10.15
CA PHE A 187 11.22 -1.72 9.80
C PHE A 187 10.15 -0.79 10.35
N THR A 188 9.46 -0.05 9.47
CA THR A 188 8.29 0.72 9.85
C THR A 188 7.04 -0.14 9.74
N ILE A 189 6.51 -0.60 10.88
CA ILE A 189 5.24 -1.31 10.93
C ILE A 189 4.12 -0.27 10.98
N SER A 190 3.30 -0.22 9.93
CA SER A 190 2.09 0.61 9.92
C SER A 190 0.89 -0.18 10.45
N PHE A 191 0.23 0.36 11.48
CA PHE A 191 -1.01 -0.17 12.03
C PHE A 191 -2.26 0.38 11.34
N LEU A 192 -2.10 1.35 10.43
CA LEU A 192 -3.20 1.99 9.71
C LEU A 192 -4.07 0.98 8.93
N PRO A 193 -3.51 -0.03 8.23
CA PRO A 193 -4.31 -1.05 7.56
C PRO A 193 -5.20 -1.85 8.51
N ILE A 194 -4.74 -2.12 9.74
CA ILE A 194 -5.52 -2.85 10.75
C ILE A 194 -6.71 -2.02 11.18
N ILE A 195 -6.53 -0.70 11.40
CA ILE A 195 -7.61 0.21 11.78
C ILE A 195 -8.66 0.28 10.66
N VAL A 196 -8.22 0.48 9.41
CA VAL A 196 -9.14 0.57 8.26
C VAL A 196 -9.86 -0.77 8.04
N GLY A 197 -9.14 -1.89 8.09
CA GLY A 197 -9.73 -3.23 7.96
C GLY A 197 -10.72 -3.54 9.09
N SER A 198 -10.45 -3.11 10.32
CA SER A 198 -11.39 -3.22 11.45
C SER A 198 -12.66 -2.41 11.21
N GLY A 199 -12.56 -1.23 10.61
CA GLY A 199 -13.71 -0.43 10.19
C GLY A 199 -14.57 -1.17 9.15
N VAL A 200 -13.95 -1.83 8.17
CA VAL A 200 -14.67 -2.66 7.18
C VAL A 200 -15.26 -3.91 7.83
N ALA A 201 -14.59 -4.53 8.80
CA ALA A 201 -15.13 -5.65 9.56
C ALA A 201 -16.38 -5.25 10.36
N ALA A 202 -16.38 -4.05 10.96
CA ALA A 202 -17.57 -3.53 11.63
C ALA A 202 -18.75 -3.38 10.65
N LEU A 203 -18.50 -2.91 9.42
CA LEU A 203 -19.52 -2.89 8.36
C LEU A 203 -19.99 -4.30 8.00
N ALA A 204 -19.08 -5.29 7.94
CA ALA A 204 -19.44 -6.68 7.70
C ALA A 204 -20.38 -7.23 8.80
N SER A 205 -20.13 -6.89 10.06
CA SER A 205 -21.00 -7.26 11.19
C SER A 205 -22.39 -6.64 11.10
N VAL A 206 -22.50 -5.40 10.63
CA VAL A 206 -23.81 -4.77 10.36
C VAL A 206 -24.56 -5.53 9.26
N TRP A 207 -23.84 -5.97 8.22
CA TRP A 207 -24.41 -6.80 7.16
C TRP A 207 -24.91 -8.15 7.68
N HIS A 208 -24.14 -8.80 8.55
CA HIS A 208 -24.53 -10.05 9.19
C HIS A 208 -25.85 -9.92 9.96
N ALA A 209 -25.96 -8.87 10.78
CA ALA A 209 -27.21 -8.57 11.49
C ALA A 209 -28.38 -8.30 10.52
N GLY A 210 -28.12 -7.59 9.43
CA GLY A 210 -29.13 -7.31 8.40
C GLY A 210 -29.63 -8.58 7.69
N VAL A 211 -28.74 -9.53 7.39
CA VAL A 211 -29.11 -10.83 6.80
C VAL A 211 -29.95 -11.65 7.78
N ALA A 212 -29.54 -11.74 9.05
CA ALA A 212 -30.28 -12.47 10.07
C ALA A 212 -31.72 -11.93 10.26
N LEU A 213 -31.87 -10.59 10.31
CA LEU A 213 -33.19 -9.96 10.40
C LEU A 213 -34.07 -10.25 9.18
N GLN A 214 -33.48 -10.33 7.98
CA GLN A 214 -34.23 -10.64 6.77
C GLN A 214 -34.73 -12.09 6.77
N ASP A 215 -33.90 -13.03 7.25
CA ASP A 215 -34.27 -14.45 7.38
C ASP A 215 -35.37 -14.64 8.44
N ASP A 216 -35.28 -13.95 9.58
CA ASP A 216 -36.32 -13.99 10.62
C ASP A 216 -37.67 -13.47 10.11
N VAL A 217 -37.68 -12.36 9.36
CA VAL A 217 -38.90 -11.80 8.77
C VAL A 217 -39.48 -12.75 7.72
N ALA A 218 -38.66 -13.37 6.88
CA ALA A 218 -39.12 -14.33 5.89
C ALA A 218 -39.72 -15.60 6.52
N GLY A 219 -39.27 -16.00 7.71
CA GLY A 219 -39.82 -17.13 8.45
C GLY A 219 -41.15 -16.87 9.17
N MET A 220 -41.57 -15.60 9.27
CA MET A 220 -42.82 -15.20 9.93
C MET A 220 -44.02 -15.05 8.97
N ILE A 221 -43.81 -15.12 7.65
CA ILE A 221 -44.82 -14.99 6.59
C ILE A 221 -45.16 -16.37 6.05
#